data_AF-A0A258K0G9-F1
#
_entry.id   AF-A0A258K0G9-F1
#
_cell.length_a   1.000
_cell.length_b   1.000
_cell.length_c   1.000
_cell.angle_alpha   90.00
_cell.angle_beta   90.00
_cell.angle_gamma   90.00
#
_symmetry.space_group_name_H-M   'P 1'
#
loop_
_entity.id
_entity.type
_entity.pdbx_description
1 polymer ?
#
loop_
_entity_poly.entity_id
_entity_poly.type
_entity_poly.pdbx_seq_one_letter_code
_entity_poly.pdbx_strand_id
1 'polypeptide(L)'
;VPQVKDWGEANKPKALDFLSHLDQHLATSAYVAGDRFTVADIAALVAIDFMRAARIAVPEDLAHVARWRADVSARPAAQAGL
;
A
#
# COMPACT_ATOMS: atom_id res chain seq x y z
N VAL A 1 4.02 -25.98 -5.47
CA VAL A 1 2.95 -25.96 -4.44
C VAL A 1 1.68 -25.42 -5.11
N PRO A 2 0.54 -26.11 -5.04
CA PRO A 2 -0.70 -25.62 -5.64
C PRO A 2 -1.19 -24.35 -4.91
N GLN A 3 -1.91 -23.49 -5.62
CA GLN A 3 -2.58 -22.34 -5.02
C GLN A 3 -3.75 -22.83 -4.13
N VAL A 4 -3.87 -22.30 -2.92
CA VAL A 4 -4.91 -22.67 -1.95
C VAL A 4 -5.89 -21.51 -1.82
N LYS A 5 -7.08 -21.65 -2.43
CA LYS A 5 -8.09 -20.57 -2.51
C LYS A 5 -8.49 -20.03 -1.14
N ASP A 6 -8.81 -20.90 -0.20
CA ASP A 6 -9.31 -20.51 1.12
C ASP A 6 -8.28 -19.72 1.92
N TRP A 7 -6.99 -20.01 1.71
CA TRP A 7 -5.91 -19.22 2.29
C TRP A 7 -5.88 -17.80 1.71
N GLY A 8 -6.07 -17.65 0.40
CA GLY A 8 -6.16 -16.32 -0.23
C GLY A 8 -7.31 -15.49 0.34
N GLU A 9 -8.50 -16.07 0.41
CA GLU A 9 -9.69 -15.40 0.96
C GLU A 9 -9.50 -15.00 2.43
N ALA A 10 -8.95 -15.90 3.26
CA ALA A 10 -8.68 -15.63 4.67
C ALA A 10 -7.64 -14.52 4.92
N ASN A 11 -6.77 -14.22 3.95
CA ASN A 11 -5.75 -13.17 4.08
C ASN A 11 -6.20 -11.81 3.53
N LYS A 12 -7.27 -11.72 2.73
CA LYS A 12 -7.75 -10.43 2.19
C LYS A 12 -8.03 -9.38 3.29
N PRO A 13 -8.70 -9.70 4.42
CA PRO A 13 -8.96 -8.72 5.47
C PRO A 13 -7.68 -8.09 6.03
N LYS A 14 -6.59 -8.87 6.12
CA LYS A 14 -5.30 -8.40 6.66
C LYS A 14 -4.71 -7.25 5.84
N ALA A 15 -4.97 -7.21 4.53
CA ALA A 15 -4.52 -6.11 3.69
C ALA A 15 -5.25 -4.80 4.05
N LEU A 16 -6.55 -4.87 4.34
CA LEU A 16 -7.35 -3.71 4.74
C LEU A 16 -6.98 -3.23 6.15
N ASP A 17 -6.76 -4.16 7.08
CA ASP A 17 -6.29 -3.85 8.43
C ASP A 17 -4.92 -3.16 8.38
N PHE A 18 -4.00 -3.68 7.55
CA PHE A 18 -2.69 -3.07 7.36
C PHE A 18 -2.80 -1.66 6.75
N LEU A 19 -3.67 -1.45 5.76
CA LEU A 19 -3.88 -0.11 5.20
C LEU A 19 -4.41 0.88 6.25
N SER A 20 -5.28 0.43 7.14
CA SER A 20 -5.79 1.25 8.25
C SER A 20 -4.67 1.62 9.23
N HIS A 21 -3.80 0.68 9.57
CA HIS A 21 -2.61 0.95 10.41
C HIS A 21 -1.62 1.88 9.71
N LEU A 22 -1.39 1.67 8.41
CA LEU A 22 -0.49 2.50 7.61
C LEU A 22 -1.02 3.94 7.53
N ASP A 23 -2.33 4.14 7.37
CA ASP A 23 -2.95 5.45 7.35
C ASP A 23 -2.75 6.21 8.68
N GLN A 24 -2.98 5.53 9.80
CA GLN A 24 -2.75 6.10 11.13
C GLN A 24 -1.28 6.49 11.33
N HIS A 25 -0.34 5.65 10.89
CA HIS A 25 1.09 5.96 10.96
C HIS A 25 1.47 7.16 10.08
N LEU A 26 0.96 7.19 8.85
CA LEU A 26 1.20 8.26 7.89
C LEU A 26 0.53 9.59 8.28
N ALA A 27 -0.36 9.60 9.28
CA ALA A 27 -0.91 10.83 9.84
C ALA A 27 0.18 11.72 10.46
N THR A 28 1.24 11.12 11.02
CA THR A 28 2.35 11.83 11.67
C THR A 28 3.70 11.63 10.98
N SER A 29 3.74 10.83 9.92
CA SER A 29 4.96 10.51 9.18
C SER A 29 4.81 10.83 7.69
N ALA A 30 5.85 11.42 7.10
CA ALA A 30 5.85 11.72 5.67
C ALA A 30 5.90 10.44 4.82
N TYR A 31 6.70 9.46 5.25
CA TYR A 31 6.96 8.19 4.57
C TYR A 31 6.80 7.00 5.53
N VAL A 32 6.83 5.78 5.00
CA VAL A 32 6.62 4.56 5.80
C VAL A 32 7.65 4.43 6.93
N ALA A 33 8.91 4.81 6.68
CA ALA A 33 10.00 4.71 7.66
C ALA A 33 10.36 6.04 8.37
N GLY A 34 9.47 7.04 8.35
CA GLY A 34 9.70 8.36 8.95
C GLY A 34 9.77 9.48 7.91
N ASP A 35 10.75 10.37 8.03
CA ASP A 35 10.81 11.61 7.24
C ASP A 35 11.49 11.46 5.87
N ARG A 36 11.99 10.27 5.55
CA ARG A 36 12.70 10.02 4.29
C ARG A 36 12.09 8.84 3.54
N PHE A 37 12.09 8.96 2.22
CA PHE A 37 11.73 7.88 1.30
C PHE A 37 12.74 6.73 1.40
N THR A 38 12.23 5.50 1.54
CA THR A 38 13.03 4.28 1.69
C THR A 38 12.47 3.10 0.90
N VAL A 39 13.13 1.95 1.01
CA VAL A 39 12.62 0.67 0.48
C VAL A 39 11.24 0.30 1.04
N ALA A 40 10.88 0.77 2.23
CA ALA A 40 9.57 0.51 2.81
C ALA A 40 8.44 1.16 1.98
N ASP A 41 8.67 2.36 1.46
CA ASP A 41 7.72 3.05 0.59
C ASP A 41 7.57 2.37 -0.78
N ILE A 42 8.68 1.89 -1.33
CA ILE A 42 8.70 1.14 -2.60
C ILE A 42 7.87 -0.14 -2.44
N ALA A 43 8.14 -0.90 -1.37
CA ALA A 43 7.44 -2.15 -1.10
C ALA A 43 5.94 -1.91 -0.88
N ALA A 44 5.57 -0.88 -0.10
CA ALA A 44 4.18 -0.53 0.15
C ALA A 44 3.45 -0.08 -1.12
N LEU A 45 4.09 0.73 -1.98
CA LEU A 45 3.46 1.19 -3.23
C LEU A 45 3.17 -0.01 -4.15
N VAL A 46 4.17 -0.88 -4.33
CA VAL A 46 4.02 -2.10 -5.13
C VAL A 46 2.92 -3.00 -4.56
N ALA A 47 2.87 -3.17 -3.23
CA ALA A 47 1.83 -3.97 -2.58
C ALA A 47 0.43 -3.43 -2.89
N ILE A 48 0.24 -2.10 -2.85
CA ILE A 48 -1.04 -1.46 -3.17
C ILE A 48 -1.41 -1.66 -4.66
N ASP A 49 -0.47 -1.51 -5.58
CA ASP A 49 -0.76 -1.72 -7.00
C ASP A 49 -1.14 -3.19 -7.30
N PHE A 50 -0.56 -4.15 -6.57
CA PHE A 50 -0.93 -5.56 -6.65
C PHE A 50 -2.32 -5.89 -6.06
N MET A 51 -2.91 -5.02 -5.24
CA MET A 51 -4.24 -5.25 -4.67
C MET A 51 -5.32 -5.39 -5.74
N ARG A 52 -5.15 -4.73 -6.91
CA ARG A 52 -6.04 -4.90 -8.06
C ARG A 52 -6.09 -6.35 -8.53
N ALA A 53 -4.94 -7.01 -8.65
CA ALA A 53 -4.87 -8.43 -9.03
C ALA A 53 -5.51 -9.34 -7.98
N ALA A 54 -5.41 -8.97 -6.70
CA ALA A 54 -6.05 -9.65 -5.58
C ALA A 54 -7.55 -9.35 -5.44
N ARG A 55 -8.11 -8.45 -6.27
CA ARG A 55 -9.50 -7.96 -6.21
C ARG A 55 -9.84 -7.32 -4.86
N ILE A 56 -8.89 -6.57 -4.29
CA ILE A 56 -9.07 -5.79 -3.07
C ILE A 56 -9.05 -4.31 -3.47
N ALA A 57 -10.08 -3.56 -3.09
CA ALA A 57 -10.13 -2.12 -3.28
C ALA A 57 -9.44 -1.40 -2.11
N VAL A 58 -8.70 -0.34 -2.40
CA VAL A 58 -8.17 0.56 -1.37
C VAL A 58 -9.34 1.45 -0.91
N PRO A 59 -9.67 1.50 0.39
CA PRO A 59 -10.72 2.38 0.89
C PRO A 59 -10.41 3.86 0.64
N GLU A 60 -11.42 4.65 0.26
CA GLU A 60 -11.26 6.07 -0.10
C GLU A 60 -11.11 7.00 1.12
N ASP A 61 -11.47 6.52 2.31
CA ASP A 61 -11.42 7.27 3.58
C ASP A 61 -10.01 7.29 4.22
N LEU A 62 -9.04 6.58 3.63
CA LEU A 62 -7.64 6.56 4.08
C LEU A 62 -6.86 7.74 3.50
N ALA A 63 -7.13 8.93 4.04
CA ALA A 63 -6.62 10.21 3.52
C ALA A 63 -5.08 10.31 3.53
N HIS A 64 -4.40 9.74 4.54
CA HIS A 64 -2.95 9.82 4.67
C HIS A 64 -2.25 8.83 3.73
N VAL A 65 -2.82 7.64 3.54
CA VAL A 65 -2.41 6.71 2.49
C VAL A 65 -2.59 7.34 1.11
N ALA A 66 -3.73 8.01 0.87
CA ALA A 66 -3.99 8.67 -0.41
C ALA A 66 -2.95 9.77 -0.70
N ARG A 67 -2.65 10.63 0.28
CA ARG A 67 -1.59 11.66 0.20
C ARG A 67 -0.24 11.02 -0.13
N TRP A 68 0.22 10.11 0.72
CA TRP A 68 1.51 9.43 0.56
C TRP A 68 1.62 8.70 -0.79
N ARG A 69 0.56 8.03 -1.24
CA ARG A 69 0.55 7.34 -2.53
C ARG A 69 0.69 8.32 -3.68
N ALA A 70 0.00 9.46 -3.64
CA ALA A 70 0.15 10.50 -4.66
C ALA A 70 1.61 11.02 -4.73
N ASP A 71 2.20 11.31 -3.56
CA ASP A 71 3.58 11.81 -3.46
C ASP A 71 4.60 10.79 -3.99
N VAL A 72 4.47 9.51 -3.61
CA VAL A 72 5.40 8.44 -4.01
C VAL A 72 5.23 8.10 -5.49
N SER A 73 4.00 8.03 -6.00
CA SER A 73 3.72 7.75 -7.42
C SER A 73 4.13 8.89 -8.36
N ALA A 74 4.24 10.13 -7.88
CA ALA A 74 4.72 11.26 -8.68
C ALA A 74 6.24 11.22 -8.97
N ARG A 75 6.99 10.32 -8.33
CA ARG A 75 8.45 10.21 -8.52
C ARG A 75 8.76 9.66 -9.91
N PRO A 76 9.76 10.21 -10.64
CA PRO A 76 10.07 9.75 -12.01
C PRO A 76 10.33 8.24 -12.13
N ALA A 77 10.99 7.65 -11.13
CA ALA A 77 11.25 6.22 -11.10
C ALA A 77 9.98 5.37 -10.94
N ALA A 78 8.97 5.87 -10.20
CA ALA A 78 7.69 5.18 -10.04
C ALA A 78 6.89 5.25 -11.35
N GLN A 79 6.90 6.38 -12.04
CA GLN A 79 6.22 6.57 -13.32
C GLN A 79 6.85 5.75 -14.46
N ALA A 80 8.15 5.47 -14.40
CA ALA A 80 8.84 4.69 -15.41
C ALA A 80 8.55 3.18 -15.34
N GLY A 81 8.07 2.67 -14.20
CA GLY A 81 7.83 1.24 -13.96
C GLY A 81 6.35 0.82 -13.96
N LEU A 82 5.43 1.77 -14.14
CA LEU A 82 3.98 1.54 -14.22
C LEU A 82 3.52 1.38 -15.67
#